data_AF-A0A821Y6J1-F1
#
_entry.id   AF-A0A821Y6J1-F1
#
_cell.length_a   1.000
_cell.length_b   1.000
_cell.length_c   1.000
_cell.angle_alpha   90.00
_cell.angle_beta   90.00
_cell.angle_gamma   90.00
#
_symmetry.space_group_name_H-M   'P 1'
#
loop_
_entity.id
_entity.type
_entity.pdbx_description
1 polymer ?
#
loop_
_entity_poly.entity_id
_entity_poly.type
_entity_poly.pdbx_seq_one_letter_code
_entity_poly.pdbx_strand_id
1 'polypeptide(L)'
;MVRISHYSGVLTTSSSTFTRNGRSGTFYFEAIEVTPKRTGKYTFASNSTIDNYGYLYTNPFDPLNTTFNLLAQADENENETSDQFSLTCALQADTSYTLIFTTFDAGVTGIFSVVAVGPGRASLLRKKITTLSDTP
;
A
#
# COMPACT_ATOMS: atom_id res chain seq x y z
N MET A 1 -3.69 4.36 -24.03
CA MET A 1 -4.35 5.41 -23.23
C MET A 1 -4.15 5.06 -21.76
N VAL A 2 -3.53 5.94 -20.99
CA VAL A 2 -3.32 5.74 -19.55
C VAL A 2 -4.64 5.95 -18.80
N ARG A 3 -4.79 5.30 -17.65
CA ARG A 3 -5.92 5.47 -16.74
C ARG A 3 -5.41 5.75 -15.35
N ILE A 4 -6.21 6.51 -14.61
CA ILE A 4 -5.93 6.91 -13.24
C ILE A 4 -7.08 6.41 -12.37
N SER A 5 -6.73 5.75 -11.27
CA SER A 5 -7.64 5.38 -10.18
C SER A 5 -7.17 6.07 -8.90
N HIS A 6 -8.12 6.48 -8.06
CA HIS A 6 -7.84 7.20 -6.82
C HIS A 6 -8.37 6.43 -5.62
N TYR A 7 -7.64 6.53 -4.52
CA TYR A 7 -8.05 6.09 -3.20
C TYR A 7 -7.68 7.16 -2.18
N SER A 8 -8.45 7.32 -1.12
CA SER A 8 -8.13 8.21 -0.02
C SER A 8 -8.55 7.59 1.30
N GLY A 9 -7.76 7.86 2.33
CA GLY A 9 -7.94 7.25 3.64
C GLY A 9 -7.38 8.14 4.74
N VAL A 10 -7.49 7.62 5.97
CA VAL A 10 -6.91 8.26 7.15
C VAL A 10 -6.38 7.17 8.06
N LEU A 11 -5.10 7.31 8.45
CA LEU A 11 -4.53 6.53 9.52
C LEU A 11 -4.91 7.18 10.85
N THR A 12 -5.39 6.37 11.78
CA THR A 12 -5.74 6.79 13.14
C THR A 12 -5.15 5.80 14.13
N THR A 13 -5.24 6.10 15.42
CA THR A 13 -4.83 5.18 16.49
C THR A 13 -5.67 3.89 16.54
N SER A 14 -6.80 3.84 15.83
CA SER A 14 -7.65 2.65 15.67
C SER A 14 -7.36 1.84 14.40
N SER A 15 -6.45 2.33 13.54
CA SER A 15 -6.05 1.60 12.33
C SER A 15 -5.29 0.33 12.70
N SER A 16 -5.31 -0.66 11.79
CA SER A 16 -4.50 -1.87 11.95
C SER A 16 -3.02 -1.52 12.07
N THR A 17 -2.29 -2.36 12.80
CA THR A 17 -0.87 -2.11 13.09
C THR A 17 0.02 -3.28 12.73
N PHE A 18 1.27 -3.00 12.41
CA PHE A 18 2.30 -4.00 12.20
C PHE A 18 3.69 -3.46 12.56
N THR A 19 4.69 -4.34 12.56
CA THR A 19 6.09 -3.97 12.67
C THR A 19 6.72 -4.05 11.27
N ARG A 20 7.30 -2.95 10.80
CA ARG A 20 8.01 -2.93 9.52
C ARG A 20 9.30 -3.74 9.61
N ASN A 21 9.66 -4.43 8.53
CA ASN A 21 10.91 -5.19 8.48
C ASN A 21 12.12 -4.27 8.76
N GLY A 22 13.00 -4.68 9.66
CA GLY A 22 14.21 -3.94 10.02
C GLY A 22 13.96 -2.65 10.83
N ARG A 23 12.73 -2.40 11.29
CA ARG A 23 12.38 -1.24 12.12
C ARG A 23 11.76 -1.70 13.43
N SER A 24 11.96 -0.90 14.48
CA SER A 24 11.27 -1.06 15.76
C SER A 24 10.06 -0.12 15.84
N GLY A 25 9.10 -0.48 16.70
CA GLY A 25 7.89 0.31 16.93
C GLY A 25 6.65 -0.22 16.22
N THR A 26 5.54 0.47 16.43
CA THR A 26 4.21 0.11 15.92
C THR A 26 3.80 1.10 14.84
N PHE A 27 3.51 0.58 13.66
CA PHE A 27 3.15 1.37 12.50
C PHE A 27 1.68 1.16 12.16
N TYR A 28 0.92 2.25 12.06
CA TYR A 28 -0.45 2.21 11.59
C TYR A 28 -0.45 2.03 10.08
N PHE A 29 -1.33 1.18 9.56
CA PHE A 29 -1.43 0.94 8.13
C PHE A 29 -2.87 0.83 7.64
N GLU A 30 -3.01 1.02 6.34
CA GLU A 30 -4.23 0.76 5.61
C GLU A 30 -3.94 -0.22 4.46
N ALA A 31 -4.67 -1.33 4.43
CA ALA A 31 -4.62 -2.28 3.34
C ALA A 31 -5.67 -1.93 2.28
N ILE A 32 -5.21 -1.88 1.03
CA ILE A 32 -6.01 -1.56 -0.13
C ILE A 32 -5.89 -2.74 -1.09
N GLU A 33 -7.02 -3.39 -1.35
CA GLU A 33 -7.10 -4.36 -2.42
C GLU A 33 -7.02 -3.67 -3.77
N VAL A 34 -6.11 -4.15 -4.62
CA VAL A 34 -5.90 -3.64 -5.96
C VAL A 34 -6.26 -4.73 -6.97
N THR A 35 -7.17 -4.42 -7.89
CA THR A 35 -7.54 -5.32 -8.99
C THR A 35 -7.42 -4.59 -10.34
N PRO A 36 -6.32 -4.76 -11.08
CA PRO A 36 -6.14 -4.18 -12.41
C PRO A 36 -7.15 -4.72 -13.42
N LYS A 37 -7.69 -3.88 -14.30
CA LYS A 37 -8.56 -4.34 -15.41
C LYS A 37 -7.82 -4.62 -16.72
N ARG A 38 -6.51 -4.40 -16.73
CA ARG A 38 -5.65 -4.67 -17.88
C ARG A 38 -4.25 -5.02 -17.40
N THR A 39 -3.65 -6.07 -17.96
CA THR A 39 -2.27 -6.43 -17.68
C THR A 39 -1.31 -5.33 -18.12
N GLY A 40 -0.30 -5.05 -17.30
CA GLY A 40 0.82 -4.18 -17.63
C GLY A 40 1.39 -3.47 -16.40
N LYS A 41 2.21 -2.43 -16.63
CA LYS A 41 2.87 -1.69 -15.55
C LYS A 41 1.91 -0.70 -14.90
N TYR A 42 1.80 -0.76 -13.59
CA TYR A 42 1.07 0.20 -12.76
C TYR A 42 2.03 0.90 -11.81
N THR A 43 1.90 2.21 -11.71
CA THR A 43 2.60 3.05 -10.72
C THR A 43 1.60 3.45 -9.65
N PHE A 44 1.97 3.25 -8.39
CA PHE A 44 1.23 3.70 -7.22
C PHE A 44 2.03 4.82 -6.57
N ALA A 45 1.44 6.00 -6.46
CA ALA A 45 2.06 7.15 -5.83
C ALA A 45 1.15 7.66 -4.72
N SER A 46 1.73 7.98 -3.57
CA SER A 46 1.02 8.60 -2.46
C SER A 46 1.02 10.12 -2.56
N ASN A 47 0.08 10.73 -1.84
CA ASN A 47 0.10 12.15 -1.51
C ASN A 47 -0.51 12.35 -0.12
N SER A 48 0.29 12.92 0.78
CA SER A 48 0.02 13.12 2.19
C SER A 48 0.91 14.23 2.75
N THR A 49 0.59 14.72 3.95
CA THR A 49 1.44 15.62 4.73
C THR A 49 2.39 14.88 5.67
N ILE A 50 2.38 13.54 5.66
CA ILE A 50 3.24 12.70 6.50
C ILE A 50 4.21 11.91 5.63
N ASP A 51 5.41 11.68 6.17
CA ASP A 51 6.40 10.77 5.63
C ASP A 51 5.84 9.34 5.64
N ASN A 52 5.84 8.70 4.47
CA ASN A 52 5.14 7.45 4.25
C ASN A 52 5.96 6.39 3.52
N TYR A 53 5.43 5.18 3.57
CA TYR A 53 6.03 4.00 2.99
C TYR A 53 4.94 3.15 2.34
N GLY A 54 5.24 2.65 1.15
CA GLY A 54 4.35 1.79 0.38
C GLY A 54 4.92 0.39 0.26
N TYR A 55 4.06 -0.62 0.40
CA TYR A 55 4.38 -2.00 0.09
C TYR A 55 3.32 -2.58 -0.84
N LEU A 56 3.73 -3.36 -1.84
CA LEU A 56 2.83 -4.08 -2.73
C LEU A 56 3.10 -5.57 -2.62
N TYR A 57 2.03 -6.34 -2.44
CA TYR A 57 2.08 -7.79 -2.24
C TYR A 57 1.25 -8.53 -3.29
N THR A 58 1.68 -9.74 -3.68
CA THR A 58 0.71 -10.75 -4.10
C THR A 58 -0.17 -11.13 -2.91
N ASN A 59 -1.44 -11.44 -3.14
CA ASN A 59 -2.28 -11.85 -2.02
C ASN A 59 -1.87 -13.22 -1.45
N PRO A 60 -1.94 -13.44 -0.12
CA PRO A 60 -2.28 -12.46 0.93
C PRO A 60 -1.05 -11.67 1.45
N PHE A 61 -1.31 -10.50 2.04
CA PHE A 61 -0.39 -9.81 2.95
C PHE A 61 -0.47 -10.44 4.35
N ASP A 62 0.68 -10.68 4.99
CA ASP A 62 0.78 -11.16 6.37
C ASP A 62 1.49 -10.10 7.25
N PRO A 63 0.79 -9.46 8.21
CA PRO A 63 1.40 -8.45 9.09
C PRO A 63 2.43 -9.05 10.07
N LEU A 64 2.47 -10.37 10.26
CA LEU A 64 3.47 -11.06 11.08
C LEU A 64 4.71 -11.47 10.27
N ASN A 65 4.60 -11.49 8.94
CA ASN A 65 5.68 -11.84 8.03
C ASN A 65 5.68 -10.91 6.80
N THR A 66 6.18 -9.69 6.99
CA THR A 66 6.10 -8.61 5.99
C THR A 66 6.92 -8.83 4.72
N THR A 67 7.72 -9.89 4.64
CA THR A 67 8.46 -10.26 3.42
C THR A 67 7.74 -11.33 2.61
N PHE A 68 6.78 -12.04 3.22
CA PHE A 68 5.97 -13.02 2.51
C PHE A 68 5.18 -12.32 1.40
N ASN A 69 5.26 -12.85 0.18
CA ASN A 69 4.56 -12.33 -1.01
C ASN A 69 4.89 -10.89 -1.42
N LEU A 70 5.97 -10.30 -0.91
CA LEU A 70 6.35 -8.93 -1.24
C LEU A 70 6.79 -8.83 -2.71
N LEU A 71 6.17 -7.92 -3.47
CA LEU A 71 6.51 -7.63 -4.86
C LEU A 71 7.40 -6.40 -4.99
N ALA A 72 7.07 -5.34 -4.27
CA ALA A 72 7.75 -4.06 -4.35
C ALA A 72 7.49 -3.24 -3.09
N GLN A 73 8.41 -2.33 -2.77
CA GLN A 73 8.26 -1.39 -1.67
C GLN A 73 9.05 -0.12 -1.94
N ALA A 74 8.64 1.02 -1.37
CA ALA A 74 9.35 2.29 -1.48
C ALA A 74 8.93 3.25 -0.34
N ASP A 75 9.85 4.09 0.13
CA ASP A 75 9.62 5.30 0.94
C ASP A 75 9.57 6.54 0.06
N GLU A 76 10.55 6.70 -0.82
CA GLU A 76 10.76 7.94 -1.56
C GLU A 76 10.57 7.77 -3.07
N ASN A 77 10.19 8.87 -3.71
CA ASN A 77 10.35 9.00 -5.15
C ASN A 77 11.78 9.47 -5.41
N GLU A 78 12.62 8.65 -6.04
CA GLU A 78 14.05 8.90 -6.30
C GLU A 78 14.36 10.26 -6.97
N ASN A 79 13.33 10.93 -7.51
CA ASN A 79 13.46 12.21 -8.21
C ASN A 79 12.78 13.40 -7.52
N GLU A 80 12.18 13.23 -6.33
CA GLU A 80 11.53 14.33 -5.61
C GLU A 80 11.92 14.35 -4.12
N THR A 81 12.02 15.56 -3.55
CA THR A 81 12.13 15.78 -2.10
C THR A 81 10.78 15.58 -1.40
N SER A 82 9.94 14.70 -1.92
CA SER A 82 8.64 14.39 -1.36
C SER A 82 8.79 13.11 -0.57
N ASP A 83 8.50 13.16 0.72
CA ASP A 83 8.45 12.01 1.65
C ASP A 83 7.25 11.09 1.34
N GLN A 84 7.04 10.81 0.05
CA GLN A 84 5.88 10.20 -0.56
C GLN A 84 6.34 9.03 -1.42
N PHE A 85 5.89 7.82 -1.09
CA PHE A 85 6.27 6.65 -1.85
C PHE A 85 5.76 6.72 -3.29
N SER A 86 6.59 6.20 -4.19
CA SER A 86 6.20 5.89 -5.57
C SER A 86 6.79 4.54 -5.95
N LEU A 87 5.94 3.57 -6.27
CA LEU A 87 6.38 2.23 -6.68
C LEU A 87 5.71 1.81 -7.98
N THR A 88 6.48 1.15 -8.85
CA THR A 88 5.99 0.66 -10.14
C THR A 88 6.16 -0.85 -10.25
N CYS A 89 5.10 -1.56 -10.60
CA CYS A 89 5.12 -3.03 -10.75
C CYS A 89 4.31 -3.49 -11.95
N ALA A 90 4.69 -4.63 -12.55
CA ALA A 90 3.93 -5.28 -13.61
C ALA A 90 2.84 -6.16 -13.01
N LEU A 91 1.57 -5.84 -13.27
CA LEU A 91 0.41 -6.54 -12.71
C LEU A 91 -0.41 -7.22 -13.80
N GLN A 92 -1.05 -8.32 -13.44
CA GLN A 92 -1.96 -9.07 -14.31
C GLN A 92 -3.40 -8.57 -14.14
N ALA A 93 -4.14 -8.56 -15.25
CA ALA A 93 -5.57 -8.25 -15.24
C ALA A 93 -6.34 -9.21 -14.32
N ASP A 94 -7.34 -8.67 -13.63
CA ASP A 94 -8.29 -9.37 -12.76
C ASP A 94 -7.65 -10.23 -11.65
N THR A 95 -6.35 -10.02 -11.39
CA THR A 95 -5.63 -10.59 -10.26
C THR A 95 -5.70 -9.63 -9.08
N SER A 96 -5.94 -10.16 -7.89
CA SER A 96 -6.01 -9.35 -6.66
C SER A 96 -4.64 -9.25 -5.98
N TYR A 97 -4.25 -8.02 -5.68
CA TYR A 97 -3.03 -7.65 -4.97
C TYR A 97 -3.39 -6.86 -3.71
N THR A 98 -2.47 -6.75 -2.76
CA THR A 98 -2.64 -5.89 -1.58
C THR A 98 -1.57 -4.81 -1.59
N LEU A 99 -2.01 -3.54 -1.67
CA LEU A 99 -1.17 -2.38 -1.42
C LEU A 99 -1.33 -1.97 0.05
N ILE A 100 -0.22 -1.82 0.76
CA ILE A 100 -0.18 -1.28 2.11
C ILE A 100 0.33 0.15 2.05
N PHE A 101 -0.49 1.08 2.53
CA PHE A 101 -0.06 2.43 2.90
C PHE A 101 0.29 2.43 4.38
N THR A 102 1.48 2.91 4.74
CA THR A 102 1.91 3.10 6.14
C THR A 102 2.80 4.33 6.26
N THR A 103 3.19 4.68 7.48
CA THR A 103 4.11 5.78 7.79
C THR A 103 5.58 5.34 7.81
N PHE A 104 6.50 6.28 7.59
CA PHE A 104 7.94 6.04 7.73
C PHE A 104 8.35 5.90 9.21
N ASP A 105 7.77 6.70 10.09
CA ASP A 105 8.00 6.64 11.53
C ASP A 105 6.84 5.98 12.28
N ALA A 106 7.16 5.35 13.41
CA ALA A 106 6.20 4.64 14.24
C ALA A 106 5.25 5.62 14.95
N GLY A 107 4.01 5.20 15.17
CA GLY A 107 3.01 5.99 15.90
C GLY A 107 2.44 7.20 15.16
N VAL A 108 2.82 7.44 13.90
CA VAL A 108 2.35 8.57 13.09
C VAL A 108 0.97 8.27 12.50
N THR A 109 0.10 9.28 12.51
CA THR A 109 -1.26 9.23 11.94
C THR A 109 -1.46 10.39 10.98
N GLY A 110 -2.44 10.31 10.08
CA GLY A 110 -2.67 11.38 9.12
C GLY A 110 -3.58 10.97 7.96
N ILE A 111 -4.01 11.99 7.22
CA ILE A 111 -4.77 11.80 5.98
C ILE A 111 -3.82 11.46 4.84
N PHE A 112 -4.29 10.63 3.91
CA PHE A 112 -3.50 10.29 2.74
C PHE A 112 -4.40 10.01 1.53
N SER A 113 -3.79 10.07 0.36
CA SER A 113 -4.36 9.58 -0.88
C SER A 113 -3.33 8.74 -1.64
N VAL A 114 -3.83 7.83 -2.46
CA VAL A 114 -3.03 7.02 -3.37
C VAL A 114 -3.63 7.14 -4.77
N VAL A 115 -2.75 7.31 -5.75
CA VAL A 115 -3.09 7.29 -7.16
C VAL A 115 -2.46 6.07 -7.81
N ALA A 116 -3.27 5.29 -8.53
CA ALA A 116 -2.80 4.20 -9.37
C ALA A 116 -2.88 4.61 -10.85
N VAL A 117 -1.74 4.64 -11.53
CA VAL A 117 -1.60 5.02 -12.93
C VAL A 117 -1.16 3.81 -13.74
N GLY A 118 -1.88 3.46 -14.80
CA GLY A 118 -1.55 2.29 -15.61
C GLY A 118 -2.27 2.19 -16.95
N PRO A 119 -2.11 1.06 -17.67
CA PRO A 119 -2.72 0.86 -18.99
C PRO A 119 -4.25 0.68 -18.96
N GLY A 120 -4.83 0.44 -17.77
CA GLY A 120 -6.26 0.30 -17.52
C GLY A 120 -6.63 0.85 -16.15
N ARG A 121 -7.94 0.95 -15.84
CA ARG A 121 -8.37 1.29 -14.47
C ARG A 121 -8.00 0.12 -13.54
N ALA A 122 -7.60 0.43 -12.31
CA ALA A 122 -7.54 -0.54 -11.23
C ALA A 122 -8.70 -0.26 -10.26
N SER A 123 -9.36 -1.31 -9.78
CA SER A 123 -10.21 -1.20 -8.59
C SER A 123 -9.31 -1.01 -7.37
N LEU A 124 -9.67 -0.08 -6.49
CA LEU A 124 -8.98 0.19 -5.23
C LEU A 124 -10.03 0.16 -4.13
N LEU A 125 -9.98 -0.84 -3.25
CA LEU A 125 -10.97 -1.04 -2.20
C LEU A 125 -10.29 -1.25 -0.86
N ARG A 126 -10.86 -0.68 0.22
CA ARG A 126 -10.37 -0.95 1.57
C ARG A 126 -10.45 -2.45 1.86
N LYS A 127 -9.35 -3.04 2.30
CA LYS A 127 -9.26 -4.45 2.69
C LYS A 127 -9.11 -4.55 4.21
N LYS A 128 -10.00 -5.30 4.85
CA LYS A 128 -9.80 -5.69 6.25
C LYS A 128 -8.78 -6.83 6.29
N ILE A 129 -7.76 -6.69 7.14
CA ILE A 129 -6.81 -7.76 7.42
C ILE A 129 -7.29 -8.48 8.68
N THR A 130 -7.80 -9.69 8.52
CA THR A 130 -8.01 -10.65 9.61
C THR A 130 -6.74 -11.46 9.78
N THR A 131 -6.13 -11.42 10.97
CA THR A 131 -5.04 -12.32 11.31
C THR A 131 -5.60 -13.73 11.49
N LEU A 132 -4.82 -14.76 11.14
CA LEU A 132 -5.21 -16.18 11.25
C LEU A 132 -5.42 -16.67 12.70
N SER A 133 -5.37 -15.76 13.69
CA SER A 133 -5.70 -16.02 15.08
C SER A 133 -7.21 -15.99 15.38
N ASP A 134 -8.05 -15.58 14.42
CA ASP A 134 -9.50 -15.45 14.60
C ASP A 134 -10.30 -16.67 14.10
N THR A 135 -9.75 -17.88 14.26
CA THR A 135 -10.57 -19.10 14.27
C THR A 135 -10.90 -19.47 15.72
N PRO A 136 -12.19 -19.48 16.12
CA PRO A 136 -12.59 -19.93 17.45
C PRO A 136 -12.27 -21.40 17.73
#